data_AF-A0A1G5SJ22-F1
#
_entry.id   AF-A0A1G5SJ22-F1
#
_cell.length_a   1.000
_cell.length_b   1.000
_cell.length_c   1.000
_cell.angle_alpha   90.00
_cell.angle_beta   90.00
_cell.angle_gamma   90.00
#
_symmetry.space_group_name_H-M   'P 1'
#
loop_
_entity.id
_entity.type
_entity.pdbx_description
1 polymer ?
#
loop_
_entity_poly.entity_id
_entity_poly.type
_entity_poly.pdbx_seq_one_letter_code
_entity_poly.pdbx_strand_id
1 'polypeptide(L)'
;MEFKLRFTEKEITAWGGMGLMKQLLDRIGFSSAVESCDLPQPGSNRGYAPHQLILQFMLSIWCGANRFEHVEITRHDPVLKKLFGFKRMANFKAIMRLSR
;
A
#
# COMPACT_ATOMS: atom_id res chain seq x y z
N MET A 1 21.22 -13.56 29.98
CA MET A 1 21.15 -13.57 28.50
C MET A 1 21.54 -12.17 28.04
N GLU A 2 22.68 -12.02 27.37
CA GLU A 2 23.23 -10.71 27.01
C GLU A 2 22.65 -10.27 25.65
N PHE A 3 21.84 -9.22 25.62
CA PHE A 3 21.23 -8.73 24.39
C PHE A 3 22.16 -7.74 23.69
N LYS A 4 22.56 -8.05 22.44
CA LYS A 4 23.35 -7.15 21.61
C LYS A 4 22.44 -6.20 20.83
N LEU A 5 22.32 -4.96 21.33
CA LEU A 5 21.61 -3.89 20.63
C LEU A 5 22.48 -3.28 19.53
N ARG A 6 21.86 -2.94 18.39
CA ARG A 6 22.49 -2.19 17.29
C ARG A 6 21.49 -1.21 16.73
N PHE A 7 22.00 -0.12 16.16
CA PHE A 7 21.20 0.94 15.56
C PHE A 7 21.49 1.02 14.06
N THR A 8 20.51 1.51 13.31
CA THR A 8 20.60 1.76 11.87
C THR A 8 19.81 3.01 11.55
N GLU A 9 20.33 3.81 10.61
CA GLU A 9 19.61 4.96 10.05
C GLU A 9 18.67 4.56 8.91
N LYS A 10 18.76 3.30 8.45
CA LYS A 10 17.85 2.77 7.44
C LYS A 10 16.44 2.65 8.02
N GLU A 11 15.46 3.09 7.24
CA GLU A 11 14.06 2.83 7.53
C GLU A 11 13.81 1.30 7.58
N ILE A 12 13.03 0.87 8.58
CA ILE A 12 12.66 -0.53 8.78
C ILE A 12 11.14 -0.67 8.77
N THR A 13 10.67 -1.83 8.35
CA THR A 13 9.25 -2.19 8.35
C THR A 13 9.08 -3.58 8.94
N ALA A 14 7.97 -3.78 9.66
CA ALA A 14 7.56 -5.10 10.12
C ALA A 14 7.12 -6.03 8.97
N TRP A 15 6.83 -5.46 7.79
CA TRP A 15 6.26 -6.18 6.64
C TRP A 15 7.28 -6.40 5.51
N GLY A 16 8.50 -6.86 5.85
CA GLY A 16 9.59 -7.06 4.89
C GLY A 16 9.23 -8.01 3.72
N GLY A 17 8.32 -8.96 3.93
CA GLY A 17 7.81 -9.85 2.88
C GLY A 17 7.11 -9.12 1.72
N MET A 18 6.67 -7.88 1.93
CA MET A 18 6.07 -7.07 0.87
C MET A 18 7.07 -6.73 -0.24
N GLY A 19 8.37 -6.81 0.02
CA GLY A 19 9.39 -6.67 -1.03
C GLY A 19 9.26 -7.76 -2.11
N LEU A 20 9.05 -9.01 -1.70
CA LEU A 20 8.82 -10.13 -2.61
C LEU A 20 7.46 -9.99 -3.31
N MET A 21 6.43 -9.58 -2.57
CA MET A 21 5.10 -9.34 -3.14
C MET A 21 5.13 -8.29 -4.23
N LYS A 22 5.82 -7.16 -4.01
CA LYS A 22 5.97 -6.11 -5.03
C LYS A 22 6.67 -6.62 -6.28
N GLN A 23 7.75 -7.39 -6.14
CA GLN A 23 8.46 -7.99 -7.27
C GLN A 23 7.57 -8.95 -8.08
N LEU A 24 6.74 -9.75 -7.39
CA LEU A 24 5.77 -10.63 -8.05
C LEU A 24 4.76 -9.81 -8.87
N LEU A 25 4.15 -8.78 -8.26
CA LEU A 25 3.16 -7.93 -8.92
C LEU A 25 3.72 -7.24 -10.15
N ASP A 26 4.97 -6.79 -10.09
CA ASP A 26 5.67 -6.18 -11.22
C ASP A 26 5.88 -7.18 -12.36
N ARG A 27 6.30 -8.41 -12.03
CA ARG A 27 6.53 -9.46 -13.05
C ARG A 27 5.26 -9.90 -13.76
N ILE A 28 4.13 -9.96 -13.06
CA ILE A 28 2.86 -10.37 -13.66
C ILE A 28 2.12 -9.21 -14.35
N GLY A 29 2.68 -8.00 -14.34
CA GLY A 29 2.05 -6.83 -14.96
C GLY A 29 0.77 -6.39 -14.25
N PHE A 30 0.69 -6.57 -12.92
CA PHE A 30 -0.54 -6.34 -12.16
C PHE A 30 -1.07 -4.91 -12.32
N SER A 31 -0.20 -3.90 -12.27
CA SER A 31 -0.62 -2.49 -12.40
C SER A 31 -1.30 -2.22 -13.75
N SER A 32 -0.72 -2.73 -14.84
CA SER A 32 -1.29 -2.57 -16.19
C SER A 32 -2.62 -3.30 -16.33
N ALA A 33 -2.77 -4.46 -15.70
CA ALA A 33 -4.04 -5.18 -15.66
C ALA A 33 -5.13 -4.35 -14.94
N VAL A 34 -4.80 -3.75 -13.79
CA VAL A 34 -5.75 -2.91 -13.04
C VAL A 34 -6.09 -1.62 -13.79
N GLU A 35 -5.13 -0.99 -14.46
CA GLU A 35 -5.35 0.20 -15.29
C GLU A 35 -6.19 -0.10 -16.54
N SER A 36 -6.15 -1.34 -17.04
CA SER A 36 -7.00 -1.78 -18.15
C SER A 36 -8.47 -1.99 -17.76
N CYS A 37 -8.77 -2.05 -16.46
CA CYS A 37 -10.14 -2.08 -15.97
C CYS A 37 -10.77 -0.70 -16.09
N ASP A 38 -12.04 -0.64 -16.48
CA ASP A 38 -12.82 0.61 -16.54
C ASP A 38 -13.20 1.07 -15.12
N LEU A 39 -12.22 1.57 -14.38
CA LEU A 39 -12.35 1.98 -12.99
C LEU A 39 -12.87 3.41 -12.88
N PRO A 40 -13.70 3.72 -11.86
CA PRO A 40 -14.23 5.05 -11.66
C PRO A 40 -13.10 6.06 -11.39
N GLN A 41 -13.03 7.09 -12.23
CA GLN A 41 -11.98 8.09 -12.16
C GLN A 41 -12.24 9.14 -11.06
N PRO A 42 -11.19 9.67 -10.42
CA PRO A 42 -11.36 10.69 -9.39
C PRO A 42 -11.90 12.00 -9.99
N GLY A 43 -12.99 12.52 -9.44
CA GLY A 43 -13.55 13.82 -9.83
C GLY A 43 -12.83 15.05 -9.29
N SER A 44 -11.62 14.89 -8.70
CA SER A 44 -10.86 15.99 -8.09
C SER A 44 -9.37 15.86 -8.41
N ASN A 45 -8.70 17.00 -8.62
CA ASN A 45 -7.25 17.08 -8.79
C ASN A 45 -6.46 16.57 -7.56
N ARG A 46 -7.12 16.44 -6.40
CA ARG A 46 -6.54 15.87 -5.17
C ARG A 46 -6.96 14.40 -4.94
N GLY A 47 -7.68 13.80 -5.88
CA GLY A 47 -8.10 12.41 -5.81
C GLY A 47 -6.92 11.45 -5.96
N TYR A 48 -7.09 10.24 -5.44
CA TYR A 48 -6.14 9.16 -5.65
C TYR A 48 -6.47 8.44 -6.94
N ALA A 49 -5.45 7.95 -7.63
CA ALA A 49 -5.67 7.07 -8.76
C ALA A 49 -6.37 5.78 -8.29
N PRO A 50 -7.33 5.23 -9.05
CA PRO A 50 -8.05 4.01 -8.66
C PRO A 50 -7.10 2.82 -8.46
N HIS A 51 -6.07 2.69 -9.31
CA HIS A 51 -5.04 1.66 -9.16
C HIS A 51 -4.35 1.72 -7.79
N GLN A 52 -4.05 2.93 -7.30
CA GLN A 52 -3.41 3.12 -6.00
C GLN A 52 -4.34 2.66 -4.88
N LEU A 53 -5.63 3.03 -4.93
CA LEU A 53 -6.59 2.67 -3.90
C LEU A 53 -6.76 1.15 -3.80
N ILE A 54 -6.84 0.46 -4.94
CA ILE A 54 -6.92 -1.00 -5.01
C ILE A 54 -5.65 -1.63 -4.43
N LEU A 55 -4.48 -1.22 -4.93
CA LEU A 55 -3.21 -1.81 -4.53
C LEU A 55 -2.90 -1.56 -3.05
N GLN A 56 -3.20 -0.36 -2.53
CA GLN A 56 -3.03 -0.03 -1.13
C GLN A 56 -4.00 -0.80 -0.23
N PHE A 57 -5.22 -1.06 -0.69
CA PHE A 57 -6.16 -1.91 0.04
C PHE A 57 -5.67 -3.36 0.11
N MET A 58 -5.22 -3.94 -1.00
CA MET A 58 -4.62 -5.27 -1.03
C MET A 58 -3.40 -5.37 -0.12
N LEU A 59 -2.52 -4.36 -0.16
CA LEU A 59 -1.38 -4.23 0.75
C LEU A 59 -1.83 -4.31 2.22
N SER A 60 -2.89 -3.59 2.59
CA SER A 60 -3.40 -3.64 3.96
C SER A 60 -3.86 -5.05 4.34
N ILE A 61 -4.52 -5.78 3.44
CA ILE A 61 -4.99 -7.15 3.67
C ILE A 61 -3.80 -8.10 3.87
N TRP A 62 -2.77 -8.02 3.02
CA TRP A 62 -1.56 -8.83 3.18
C TRP A 62 -0.80 -8.51 4.48
N CYS A 63 -0.91 -7.29 4.98
CA CYS A 63 -0.40 -6.87 6.27
C CYS A 63 -1.31 -7.24 7.46
N GLY A 64 -2.44 -7.93 7.22
CA GLY A 64 -3.34 -8.44 8.26
C GLY A 64 -4.56 -7.56 8.57
N ALA A 65 -4.91 -6.60 7.71
CA ALA A 65 -6.12 -5.80 7.88
C ALA A 65 -7.39 -6.66 7.75
N ASN A 66 -8.34 -6.47 8.67
CA ASN A 66 -9.67 -7.09 8.63
C ASN A 66 -10.81 -6.07 8.66
N ARG A 67 -10.47 -4.77 8.70
CA ARG A 67 -11.37 -3.62 8.71
C ARG A 67 -10.72 -2.49 7.90
N PHE A 68 -11.53 -1.61 7.29
CA PHE A 68 -11.00 -0.51 6.49
C PHE A 68 -10.08 0.40 7.30
N GLU A 69 -10.42 0.67 8.55
CA GLU A 69 -9.64 1.52 9.46
C GLU A 69 -8.22 1.01 9.67
N HIS A 70 -7.98 -0.30 9.53
CA HIS A 70 -6.63 -0.87 9.68
C HIS A 70 -5.68 -0.44 8.55
N VAL A 71 -6.17 0.14 7.45
CA VAL A 71 -5.33 0.80 6.44
C VAL A 71 -4.48 1.91 7.07
N GLU A 72 -4.94 2.57 8.14
CA GLU A 72 -4.16 3.60 8.82
C GLU A 72 -2.84 3.05 9.42
N ILE A 73 -2.79 1.76 9.78
CA ILE A 73 -1.57 1.12 10.29
C ILE A 73 -0.47 1.14 9.22
N THR A 74 -0.77 0.67 8.01
CA THR A 74 0.19 0.66 6.90
C THR A 74 0.39 2.04 6.27
N ARG A 75 -0.60 2.95 6.39
CA ARG A 75 -0.54 4.33 5.88
C ARG A 75 0.65 5.11 6.43
N HIS A 76 1.04 4.82 7.67
CA HIS A 76 2.13 5.50 8.36
C HIS A 76 3.50 4.83 8.16
N ASP A 77 3.57 3.70 7.43
CA ASP A 77 4.84 3.03 7.13
C ASP A 77 5.53 3.69 5.92
N PRO A 78 6.68 4.36 6.11
CA PRO A 78 7.38 5.04 5.02
C PRO A 78 8.06 4.06 4.04
N VAL A 79 8.47 2.88 4.50
CA VAL A 79 9.10 1.85 3.67
C VAL A 79 8.09 1.29 2.70
N LEU A 80 6.88 0.94 3.16
CA LEU A 80 5.81 0.44 2.29
C LEU A 80 5.38 1.50 1.29
N LYS A 81 5.22 2.76 1.72
CA LYS A 81 4.93 3.89 0.81
C LYS A 81 5.96 3.96 -0.32
N LYS A 82 7.26 3.90 0.02
CA LYS A 82 8.36 3.96 -0.95
C LYS A 82 8.41 2.72 -1.85
N LEU A 83 8.26 1.54 -1.27
CA LEU A 83 8.31 0.25 -1.96
C LEU A 83 7.24 0.14 -3.07
N PHE A 84 6.03 0.62 -2.80
CA PHE A 84 4.93 0.62 -3.76
C PHE A 84 4.87 1.88 -4.63
N GLY A 85 5.80 2.83 -4.48
CA GLY A 85 5.88 4.03 -5.31
C GLY A 85 4.78 5.06 -5.04
N PHE A 86 4.13 5.01 -3.88
CA PHE A 86 3.04 5.93 -3.57
C PHE A 86 3.56 7.30 -3.15
N LYS A 87 3.11 8.37 -3.83
CA LYS A 87 3.43 9.75 -3.43
C LYS A 87 2.89 10.08 -2.02
N ARG A 88 1.70 9.56 -1.71
CA ARG A 88 1.04 9.69 -0.41
C ARG A 88 0.14 8.48 -0.20
N MET A 89 0.16 7.89 0.99
CA MET A 89 -0.77 6.83 1.36
C MET A 89 -2.17 7.39 1.59
N ALA A 90 -3.16 6.79 0.94
CA ALA A 90 -4.57 7.13 1.07
C ALA A 90 -5.09 6.79 2.49
N ASN A 91 -6.08 7.58 2.95
CA ASN A 91 -6.84 7.25 4.16
C ASN A 91 -7.88 6.17 3.85
N PHE A 92 -8.29 5.40 4.85
CA PHE A 92 -9.31 4.36 4.68
C PHE A 92 -10.63 4.87 4.06
N LYS A 93 -11.05 6.11 4.35
CA LYS A 93 -12.25 6.72 3.74
C LYS A 93 -12.13 6.91 2.23
N ALA A 94 -10.92 7.05 1.69
CA ALA A 94 -10.73 7.13 0.24
C ALA A 94 -10.99 5.76 -0.40
N ILE A 95 -10.50 4.69 0.22
CA ILE A 95 -10.76 3.31 -0.22
C ILE A 95 -12.25 2.98 -0.12
N MET A 96 -12.90 3.32 1.00
CA MET A 96 -14.34 3.07 1.16
C MET A 96 -15.20 3.76 0.08
N ARG A 97 -14.79 4.93 -0.43
CA ARG A 97 -15.52 5.63 -1.49
C ARG A 97 -15.41 4.94 -2.84
N LEU A 98 -14.33 4.19 -3.09
CA LEU A 98 -14.17 3.38 -4.30
C LEU A 98 -15.10 2.17 -4.29
N SER A 99 -15.41 1.64 -3.10
CA SER A 99 -16.22 0.42 -2.91
C SER A 99 -17.72 0.68 -2.78
N ARG A 100 -18.17 1.92 -3.03
CA ARG A 100 -19.58 2.33 -3.06
C ARG A 100 -20.03 2.43 -4.51
#